data_AF-A0A2V9CHA4-F1
#
_entry.id   AF-A0A2V9CHA4-F1
#
_cell.length_a   1.000
_cell.length_b   1.000
_cell.length_c   1.000
_cell.angle_alpha   90.00
_cell.angle_beta   90.00
_cell.angle_gamma   90.00
#
_symmetry.space_group_name_H-M   'P 1'
#
loop_
_entity.id
_entity.type
_entity.pdbx_description
1 polymer ?
#
loop_
_entity_poly.entity_id
_entity_poly.type
_entity_poly.pdbx_seq_one_letter_code
_entity_poly.pdbx_strand_id
1 'polypeptide(L)'
;MINLIIFTTLGLVLFGSFIVLALKGSPRSLPDSSAVHAISEIINLEGSSFSTAKRLLDDTDYQVLCSNPDLRRLAERFRNERRRLALTWISLLQNDLITLWRFRRFLIQRGVPSTVREELGTLQALVLSLVLLNFIRLSILAVGPFALPRATRQAGQLVDSMSKGAALVLGRIPAAGWAEIERSWVKSAA
;
A
#
# COMPACT_ATOMS: atom_id res chain seq x y z
N MET A 1 -13.32 -29.90 12.09
CA MET A 1 -14.29 -28.77 12.09
C MET A 1 -13.66 -27.45 12.51
N ILE A 2 -12.86 -27.39 13.58
CA ILE A 2 -12.18 -26.16 14.04
C ILE A 2 -11.36 -25.46 12.94
N ASN A 3 -10.53 -26.20 12.19
CA ASN A 3 -9.74 -25.63 11.09
C ASN A 3 -10.61 -25.00 9.98
N LEU A 4 -11.78 -25.61 9.71
CA LEU A 4 -12.70 -25.10 8.71
C LEU A 4 -13.36 -23.81 9.20
N ILE A 5 -13.78 -23.74 10.46
CA ILE A 5 -14.33 -22.53 11.09
C ILE A 5 -13.31 -21.38 11.10
N ILE A 6 -12.04 -21.67 11.43
CA ILE A 6 -10.96 -20.67 11.41
C ILE A 6 -10.71 -20.17 9.98
N PHE A 7 -10.70 -21.07 8.99
CA PHE A 7 -10.49 -20.69 7.60
C PHE A 7 -11.65 -19.85 7.06
N THR A 8 -12.91 -20.22 7.37
CA THR A 8 -14.09 -19.47 6.94
C THR A 8 -14.15 -18.10 7.60
N THR A 9 -13.85 -18.00 8.91
CA THR A 9 -13.81 -16.72 9.62
C THR A 9 -12.69 -15.82 9.09
N LEU A 10 -11.49 -16.35 8.87
CA LEU A 10 -10.39 -15.60 8.27
C LEU A 10 -10.75 -15.12 6.86
N GLY A 11 -11.35 -15.97 6.04
CA GLY A 11 -11.84 -15.62 4.71
C GLY A 11 -12.89 -14.50 4.76
N LEU A 12 -13.82 -14.55 5.71
CA LEU A 12 -14.86 -13.54 5.87
C LEU A 12 -14.29 -12.20 6.35
N VAL A 13 -13.31 -12.22 7.25
CA VAL A 13 -12.59 -11.02 7.71
C VAL A 13 -11.82 -10.39 6.56
N LEU A 14 -11.11 -11.19 5.76
CA LEU A 14 -10.39 -10.70 4.58
C LEU A 14 -11.35 -10.13 3.54
N PHE A 15 -12.46 -10.83 3.26
CA PHE A 15 -13.47 -10.36 2.33
C PHE A 15 -14.14 -9.07 2.80
N GLY A 16 -14.50 -9.00 4.08
CA GLY A 16 -15.02 -7.79 4.71
C GLY A 16 -14.02 -6.63 4.68
N SER A 17 -12.73 -6.90 4.92
CA SER A 17 -11.68 -5.89 4.83
C SER A 17 -11.57 -5.31 3.42
N PHE A 18 -11.67 -6.16 2.42
CA PHE A 18 -11.62 -5.81 1.01
C PHE A 18 -12.83 -4.94 0.62
N ILE A 19 -14.03 -5.34 1.05
CA ILE A 19 -15.26 -4.55 0.82
C ILE A 19 -15.15 -3.19 1.51
N VAL A 20 -14.72 -3.15 2.77
CA VAL A 20 -14.60 -1.89 3.52
C VAL A 20 -13.57 -0.96 2.88
N LEU A 21 -12.43 -1.48 2.42
CA LEU A 21 -11.42 -0.69 1.72
C LEU A 21 -11.92 -0.21 0.35
N ALA A 22 -12.57 -1.08 -0.41
CA ALA A 22 -13.15 -0.76 -1.71
C ALA A 22 -14.27 0.30 -1.60
N LEU A 23 -15.13 0.18 -0.59
CA LEU A 23 -16.23 1.13 -0.32
C LEU A 23 -15.75 2.43 0.33
N LYS A 24 -14.68 2.40 1.14
CA LYS A 24 -14.10 3.63 1.71
C LYS A 24 -13.61 4.55 0.59
N GLY A 25 -13.09 3.98 -0.51
CA GLY A 25 -12.74 4.72 -1.72
C GLY A 25 -11.78 5.89 -1.49
N SER A 26 -11.45 6.61 -2.57
CA SER A 26 -10.74 7.89 -2.47
C SER A 26 -11.51 8.81 -1.51
N PRO A 27 -10.83 9.61 -0.66
CA PRO A 27 -11.53 10.45 0.30
C PRO A 27 -12.60 11.33 -0.36
N ARG A 28 -13.73 11.56 0.33
CA ARG A 28 -14.92 12.27 -0.20
C ARG A 28 -14.61 13.67 -0.72
N SER A 29 -13.57 14.31 -0.20
CA SER A 29 -12.99 15.54 -0.73
C SER A 29 -11.69 15.20 -1.45
N LEU A 30 -11.57 15.63 -2.70
CA LEU A 30 -10.28 15.59 -3.39
C LEU A 30 -9.34 16.59 -2.69
N PRO A 31 -8.15 16.16 -2.23
CA PRO A 31 -7.14 17.10 -1.76
C PRO A 31 -6.68 18.00 -2.90
N ASP A 32 -6.28 19.22 -2.57
CA ASP A 32 -5.60 20.10 -3.52
C ASP A 32 -4.39 19.38 -4.11
N SER A 33 -4.22 19.49 -5.43
CA SER A 33 -3.14 18.82 -6.17
C SER A 33 -1.76 19.21 -5.64
N SER A 34 -1.61 20.44 -5.13
CA SER A 34 -0.42 20.96 -4.47
C SER A 34 -0.08 20.20 -3.18
N ALA A 35 -1.08 19.84 -2.36
CA ALA A 35 -0.88 19.11 -1.12
C ALA A 35 -0.50 17.64 -1.37
N VAL A 36 -1.04 17.03 -2.44
CA VAL A 36 -0.64 15.67 -2.85
C VAL A 36 0.81 15.66 -3.34
N HIS A 37 1.20 16.66 -4.15
CA HIS A 37 2.57 16.79 -4.65
C HIS A 37 3.57 17.06 -3.51
N ALA A 38 3.20 17.93 -2.57
CA ALA A 38 4.03 18.22 -1.40
C ALA A 38 4.26 16.97 -0.54
N ILE A 39 3.27 16.09 -0.39
CA ILE A 39 3.48 14.83 0.33
C ILE A 39 4.45 13.89 -0.36
N SER A 40 4.40 13.81 -1.69
CA SER A 40 5.38 13.01 -2.43
C SER A 40 6.80 13.59 -2.38
N GLU A 41 6.94 14.90 -2.14
CA GLU A 41 8.25 15.54 -1.96
C GLU A 41 8.76 15.41 -0.52
N ILE A 42 7.89 15.61 0.48
CA ILE A 42 8.23 15.56 1.90
C ILE A 42 8.49 14.11 2.36
N ILE A 43 7.81 13.14 1.76
CA ILE A 43 7.89 11.72 2.14
C ILE A 43 8.35 10.91 0.94
N ASN A 44 9.51 10.27 1.08
CA ASN A 44 9.98 9.31 0.10
C ASN A 44 9.16 8.01 0.19
N LEU A 45 8.20 7.83 -0.71
CA LEU A 45 7.35 6.62 -0.81
C LEU A 45 7.92 5.66 -1.87
N GLU A 46 8.88 4.85 -1.48
CA GLU A 46 9.65 3.96 -2.36
C GLU A 46 8.81 2.86 -3.00
N GLY A 47 7.80 2.35 -2.29
CA GLY A 47 6.90 1.31 -2.79
C GLY A 47 5.94 1.84 -3.85
N SER A 48 5.36 3.02 -3.62
CA SER A 48 4.44 3.66 -4.57
C SER A 48 5.12 4.22 -5.83
N SER A 49 6.38 4.64 -5.72
CA SER A 49 7.16 5.18 -6.85
C SER A 49 7.66 4.10 -7.82
N PHE A 50 7.47 2.82 -7.50
CA PHE A 50 7.86 1.71 -8.36
C PHE A 50 6.99 1.62 -9.64
N SER A 51 7.42 2.31 -10.69
CA SER A 51 6.72 2.44 -11.99
C SER A 51 6.42 1.11 -12.69
N THR A 52 7.20 0.06 -12.41
CA THR A 52 7.07 -1.26 -13.05
C THR A 52 6.16 -2.22 -12.27
N ALA A 53 5.52 -1.76 -11.18
CA ALA A 53 4.62 -2.56 -10.35
C ALA A 53 3.56 -3.33 -11.17
N LYS A 54 2.97 -2.67 -12.18
CA LYS A 54 1.94 -3.28 -13.04
C LYS A 54 2.46 -4.46 -13.89
N ARG A 55 3.70 -4.36 -14.39
CA ARG A 55 4.37 -5.42 -15.18
C ARG A 55 5.02 -6.49 -14.30
N LEU A 56 5.22 -6.20 -13.02
CA LEU A 56 5.88 -7.13 -12.10
C LEU A 56 5.07 -8.43 -11.90
N LEU A 57 3.76 -8.34 -12.06
CA LEU A 57 2.79 -9.38 -11.73
C LEU A 57 2.03 -9.86 -12.96
N ASP A 58 2.50 -9.46 -14.14
CA ASP A 58 2.00 -9.94 -15.41
C ASP A 58 2.60 -11.32 -15.70
N ASP A 59 1.74 -12.31 -15.92
CA ASP A 59 2.15 -13.68 -16.20
C ASP A 59 2.29 -13.97 -17.70
N THR A 60 1.97 -13.01 -18.57
CA THR A 60 2.05 -13.16 -20.02
C THR A 60 3.43 -13.65 -20.47
N ASP A 61 4.51 -13.00 -20.02
CA ASP A 61 5.88 -13.39 -20.33
C ASP A 61 6.21 -14.80 -19.81
N TYR A 62 5.70 -15.14 -18.61
CA TYR A 62 5.92 -16.45 -18.01
C TYR A 62 5.20 -17.56 -18.80
N GLN A 63 3.98 -17.31 -19.29
CA GLN A 63 3.23 -18.27 -20.11
C GLN A 63 3.94 -18.52 -21.46
N VAL A 64 4.46 -17.47 -22.11
CA VAL A 64 5.24 -17.58 -23.36
C VAL A 64 6.53 -18.37 -23.15
N LEU A 65 7.17 -18.24 -21.99
CA LEU A 65 8.35 -19.04 -21.66
C LEU A 65 7.99 -20.50 -21.36
N CYS A 66 6.81 -20.76 -20.78
CA CYS A 66 6.34 -22.12 -20.50
C CYS A 66 5.87 -22.87 -21.74
N SER A 67 5.42 -22.18 -22.80
CA SER A 67 4.98 -22.83 -24.04
C SER A 67 6.13 -23.47 -24.84
N ASN A 68 7.39 -23.11 -24.54
CA ASN A 68 8.57 -23.69 -25.14
C ASN A 68 9.31 -24.60 -24.13
N PRO A 69 9.39 -25.92 -24.36
CA PRO A 69 10.00 -26.86 -23.42
C PRO A 69 11.49 -26.56 -23.15
N ASP A 70 12.21 -26.06 -24.15
CA ASP A 70 13.63 -25.68 -24.04
C ASP A 70 13.86 -24.48 -23.10
N LEU A 71 12.83 -23.64 -22.91
CA LEU A 71 12.89 -22.43 -22.10
C LEU A 71 12.36 -22.64 -20.67
N ARG A 72 11.99 -23.87 -20.29
CA ARG A 72 11.40 -24.18 -18.98
C ARG A 72 12.28 -23.78 -17.79
N ARG A 73 13.61 -23.97 -17.90
CA ARG A 73 14.57 -23.52 -16.87
C ARG A 73 14.61 -21.99 -16.73
N LEU A 74 14.43 -21.28 -17.85
CA LEU A 74 14.39 -19.82 -17.86
C LEU A 74 13.06 -19.31 -17.28
N ALA A 75 11.94 -19.99 -17.56
CA ALA A 75 10.64 -19.72 -16.95
C ALA A 75 10.69 -19.84 -15.41
N GLU A 76 11.33 -20.87 -14.88
CA GLU A 76 11.49 -21.06 -13.43
C GLU A 76 12.35 -19.98 -12.77
N ARG A 77 13.47 -19.59 -13.40
CA ARG A 77 14.31 -18.48 -12.91
C ARG A 77 13.52 -17.16 -12.91
N PHE A 78 12.83 -16.87 -14.01
CA PHE A 78 11.97 -15.69 -14.11
C PHE A 78 10.90 -15.67 -13.01
N ARG A 79 10.22 -16.79 -12.76
CA ARG A 79 9.24 -16.91 -11.67
C ARG A 79 9.86 -16.61 -10.29
N ASN A 80 11.06 -17.10 -10.02
CA ASN A 80 11.75 -16.88 -8.75
C ASN A 80 12.18 -15.41 -8.57
N GLU A 81 12.69 -14.78 -9.63
CA GLU A 81 13.04 -13.35 -9.61
C GLU A 81 11.79 -12.48 -9.40
N ARG A 82 10.72 -12.74 -10.16
CA ARG A 82 9.43 -12.03 -10.01
C ARG A 82 8.86 -12.22 -8.60
N ARG A 83 8.96 -13.41 -8.02
CA ARG A 83 8.58 -13.68 -6.62
C ARG A 83 9.37 -12.81 -5.65
N ARG A 84 10.70 -12.76 -5.79
CA ARG A 84 11.56 -11.96 -4.90
C ARG A 84 11.20 -10.48 -5.00
N LEU A 85 11.10 -9.95 -6.21
CA LEU A 85 10.75 -8.56 -6.45
C LEU A 85 9.35 -8.21 -5.93
N ALA A 86 8.36 -9.09 -6.11
CA ALA A 86 7.00 -8.85 -5.61
C ALA A 86 6.95 -8.82 -4.07
N LEU A 87 7.69 -9.70 -3.40
CA LEU A 87 7.79 -9.70 -1.93
C LEU A 87 8.50 -8.44 -1.42
N THR A 88 9.59 -8.02 -2.07
CA THR A 88 10.27 -6.76 -1.75
C THR A 88 9.32 -5.58 -1.92
N TRP A 89 8.61 -5.51 -3.05
CA TRP A 89 7.66 -4.44 -3.33
C TRP A 89 6.54 -4.36 -2.28
N ILE A 90 5.96 -5.49 -1.87
CA ILE A 90 4.96 -5.51 -0.79
C ILE A 90 5.55 -5.01 0.53
N SER A 91 6.79 -5.37 0.84
CA SER A 91 7.47 -4.89 2.04
C SER A 91 7.67 -3.36 2.01
N LEU A 92 8.01 -2.82 0.84
CA LEU A 92 8.13 -1.36 0.64
C LEU A 92 6.77 -0.68 0.81
N LEU A 93 5.69 -1.23 0.24
CA LEU A 93 4.32 -0.69 0.44
C LEU A 93 3.89 -0.71 1.91
N GLN A 94 4.26 -1.75 2.67
CA GLN A 94 3.98 -1.80 4.11
C GLN A 94 4.72 -0.68 4.86
N ASN A 95 5.99 -0.44 4.52
CA ASN A 95 6.75 0.68 5.08
C ASN A 95 6.13 2.03 4.69
N ASP A 96 5.77 2.23 3.41
CA ASP A 96 5.11 3.45 2.94
C ASP A 96 3.84 3.77 3.75
N LEU A 97 2.98 2.77 3.99
CA LEU A 97 1.78 2.92 4.81
C LEU A 97 2.09 3.33 6.26
N ILE A 98 3.10 2.72 6.87
CA ILE A 98 3.54 3.04 8.23
C ILE A 98 4.11 4.46 8.29
N THR A 99 4.93 4.83 7.31
CA THR A 99 5.52 6.18 7.20
C THR A 99 4.44 7.24 7.02
N LEU A 100 3.46 7.00 6.14
CA LEU A 100 2.30 7.89 5.96
C LEU A 100 1.49 8.05 7.25
N TRP A 101 1.28 6.96 8.00
CA TRP A 101 0.60 7.04 9.29
C TRP A 101 1.41 7.83 10.33
N ARG A 102 2.72 7.60 10.42
CA ARG A 102 3.62 8.35 11.31
C ARG A 102 3.62 9.84 10.97
N PHE A 103 3.72 10.18 9.69
CA PHE A 103 3.66 11.56 9.22
C PHE A 103 2.33 12.21 9.58
N ARG A 104 1.21 11.51 9.37
CA ARG A 104 -0.09 12.04 9.78
C ARG A 104 -0.18 12.27 11.30
N ARG A 105 0.33 11.33 12.10
CA ARG A 105 0.37 11.48 13.57
C ARG A 105 1.22 12.69 13.97
N PHE A 106 2.34 12.90 13.29
CA PHE A 106 3.21 14.05 13.46
C PHE A 106 2.47 15.38 13.17
N LEU A 107 1.69 15.45 12.08
CA LEU A 107 0.86 16.61 11.77
C LEU A 107 -0.16 16.90 12.87
N ILE A 108 -0.85 15.87 13.37
CA ILE A 108 -1.85 16.02 14.45
C ILE A 108 -1.19 16.52 15.75
N GLN A 109 -0.02 15.97 16.12
CA GLN A 109 0.73 16.41 17.30
C GLN A 109 1.16 17.88 17.23
N ARG A 110 1.29 18.45 16.01
CA ARG A 110 1.57 19.86 15.79
C ARG A 110 0.33 20.76 15.73
N GLY A 111 -0.81 20.25 16.17
CA GLY A 111 -2.04 21.04 16.35
C GLY A 111 -2.92 21.12 15.10
N VAL A 112 -2.68 20.27 14.09
CA VAL A 112 -3.62 20.18 12.97
C VAL A 112 -4.91 19.54 13.48
N PRO A 113 -6.08 20.21 13.34
CA PRO A 113 -7.32 19.68 13.86
C PRO A 113 -7.68 18.37 13.15
N SER A 114 -7.90 17.32 13.94
CA SER A 114 -8.51 16.06 13.49
C SER A 114 -9.54 15.59 14.50
N THR A 115 -10.62 14.97 14.02
CA THR A 115 -11.62 14.40 14.91
C THR A 115 -11.25 12.96 15.27
N VAL A 116 -11.57 12.52 16.49
CA VAL A 116 -11.34 11.14 16.95
C VAL A 116 -11.92 10.11 15.98
N ARG A 117 -13.04 10.43 15.32
CA ARG A 117 -13.66 9.58 14.30
C ARG A 117 -12.82 9.48 13.02
N GLU A 118 -12.22 10.58 12.56
CA GLU A 118 -11.29 10.57 11.41
C GLU A 118 -10.04 9.74 11.73
N GLU A 119 -9.51 9.88 12.94
CA GLU A 119 -8.34 9.12 13.40
C GLU A 119 -8.62 7.62 13.46
N LEU A 120 -9.73 7.23 14.10
CA LEU A 120 -10.15 5.83 14.20
C LEU A 120 -10.41 5.23 12.80
N GLY A 121 -11.06 5.97 11.91
CA GLY A 121 -11.31 5.55 10.54
C GLY A 121 -10.01 5.32 9.74
N THR A 122 -8.97 6.10 10.04
CA THR A 122 -7.66 6.00 9.41
C THR A 122 -6.83 4.87 9.98
N LEU A 123 -6.84 4.70 11.30
CA LEU A 123 -6.20 3.57 11.96
C LEU A 123 -6.79 2.26 11.47
N GLN A 124 -8.13 2.18 11.35
CA GLN A 124 -8.80 1.03 10.78
C GLN A 124 -8.35 0.80 9.33
N ALA A 125 -8.27 1.83 8.48
CA ALA A 125 -7.83 1.69 7.10
C ALA A 125 -6.37 1.21 7.01
N LEU A 126 -5.48 1.69 7.88
CA LEU A 126 -4.10 1.23 7.98
C LEU A 126 -4.04 -0.26 8.34
N VAL A 127 -4.74 -0.67 9.40
CA VAL A 127 -4.75 -2.06 9.87
C VAL A 127 -5.28 -2.99 8.78
N LEU A 128 -6.41 -2.65 8.15
CA LEU A 128 -6.96 -3.46 7.06
C LEU A 128 -6.01 -3.54 5.86
N SER A 129 -5.33 -2.43 5.51
CA SER A 129 -4.34 -2.41 4.43
C SER A 129 -3.14 -3.30 4.73
N LEU A 130 -2.61 -3.25 5.96
CA LEU A 130 -1.50 -4.10 6.39
C LEU A 130 -1.88 -5.59 6.41
N VAL A 131 -3.07 -5.91 6.89
CA VAL A 131 -3.60 -7.29 6.87
C VAL A 131 -3.72 -7.79 5.43
N LEU A 132 -4.26 -6.98 4.52
CA LEU A 132 -4.38 -7.32 3.11
C LEU A 132 -3.02 -7.52 2.45
N LEU A 133 -2.05 -6.63 2.68
CA LEU A 133 -0.69 -6.78 2.17
C LEU A 133 0.00 -8.04 2.71
N ASN A 134 -0.19 -8.36 3.99
CA ASN A 134 0.31 -9.62 4.56
C ASN A 134 -0.34 -10.85 3.94
N PHE A 135 -1.65 -10.80 3.67
CA PHE A 135 -2.34 -11.87 2.97
C PHE A 135 -1.80 -12.08 1.55
N ILE A 136 -1.58 -11.00 0.80
CA ILE A 136 -0.98 -11.05 -0.54
C ILE A 136 0.45 -11.62 -0.44
N ARG A 137 1.25 -11.18 0.53
CA ARG A 137 2.60 -11.70 0.78
C ARG A 137 2.61 -13.20 1.02
N LEU A 138 1.74 -13.70 1.90
CA LEU A 138 1.59 -15.14 2.19
C LEU A 138 1.13 -15.92 0.96
N SER A 139 0.20 -15.36 0.18
CA SER A 139 -0.27 -15.97 -1.06
C SER A 139 0.85 -16.10 -2.10
N ILE A 140 1.70 -15.07 -2.24
CA ILE A 140 2.88 -15.11 -3.11
C ILE A 140 3.90 -16.14 -2.63
N LEU A 141 4.05 -16.30 -1.31
CA LEU A 141 4.94 -17.31 -0.74
C LEU A 141 4.44 -18.74 -0.99
N ALA A 142 3.13 -18.97 -0.85
CA ALA A 142 2.53 -20.30 -0.95
C ALA A 142 2.32 -20.74 -2.40
N VAL A 143 1.75 -19.87 -3.24
CA VAL A 143 1.30 -20.21 -4.60
C VAL A 143 2.23 -19.62 -5.67
N GLY A 144 2.83 -18.47 -5.40
CA GLY A 144 3.76 -17.79 -6.30
C GLY A 144 3.30 -16.38 -6.71
N PRO A 145 4.14 -15.63 -7.45
CA PRO A 145 3.92 -14.21 -7.74
C PRO A 145 2.66 -13.91 -8.56
N PHE A 146 2.17 -14.89 -9.33
CA PHE A 146 1.04 -14.74 -10.24
C PHE A 146 -0.30 -15.21 -9.66
N ALA A 147 -0.35 -15.57 -8.37
CA ALA A 147 -1.55 -16.14 -7.77
C ALA A 147 -2.72 -15.15 -7.67
N LEU A 148 -2.43 -13.88 -7.41
CA LEU A 148 -3.44 -12.85 -7.13
C LEU A 148 -3.16 -11.54 -7.89
N PRO A 149 -3.06 -11.54 -9.23
CA PRO A 149 -2.63 -10.37 -9.99
C PRO A 149 -3.55 -9.15 -9.75
N ARG A 150 -4.84 -9.37 -9.52
CA ARG A 150 -5.79 -8.29 -9.20
C ARG A 150 -5.60 -7.70 -7.80
N ALA A 151 -5.41 -8.53 -6.77
CA ALA A 151 -5.21 -8.04 -5.40
C ALA A 151 -3.88 -7.28 -5.30
N THR A 152 -2.84 -7.78 -5.95
CA THR A 152 -1.54 -7.11 -5.95
C THR A 152 -1.56 -5.82 -6.79
N ARG A 153 -2.39 -5.72 -7.84
CA ARG A 153 -2.65 -4.42 -8.54
C ARG A 153 -3.31 -3.38 -7.63
N GLN A 154 -4.16 -3.81 -6.70
CA GLN A 154 -4.81 -2.91 -5.74
C GLN A 154 -3.91 -2.52 -4.57
N ALA A 155 -2.81 -3.25 -4.33
CA ALA A 155 -1.87 -2.95 -3.25
C ALA A 155 -1.31 -1.51 -3.35
N GLY A 156 -1.00 -1.04 -4.56
CA GLY A 156 -0.57 0.36 -4.78
C GLY A 156 -1.68 1.38 -4.48
N GLN A 157 -2.94 1.05 -4.77
CA GLN A 157 -4.07 1.93 -4.50
C GLN A 157 -4.29 2.18 -3.00
N LEU A 158 -3.84 1.26 -2.14
CA LEU A 158 -3.90 1.44 -0.68
C LEU A 158 -2.99 2.59 -0.23
N VAL A 159 -1.76 2.62 -0.75
CA VAL A 159 -0.80 3.70 -0.46
C VAL A 159 -1.28 5.02 -1.04
N ASP A 160 -1.78 5.02 -2.28
CA ASP A 160 -2.37 6.22 -2.90
C ASP A 160 -3.53 6.79 -2.07
N SER A 161 -4.42 5.93 -1.59
CA SER A 161 -5.56 6.35 -0.77
C SER A 161 -5.11 6.92 0.58
N MET A 162 -4.11 6.32 1.22
CA MET A 162 -3.54 6.84 2.47
C MET A 162 -2.77 8.14 2.25
N SER A 163 -2.03 8.27 1.14
CA SER A 163 -1.34 9.49 0.75
C SER A 163 -2.31 10.65 0.56
N LYS A 164 -3.41 10.43 -0.19
CA LYS A 164 -4.49 11.42 -0.32
C LYS A 164 -5.12 11.80 1.02
N GLY A 165 -5.28 10.83 1.92
CA GLY A 165 -5.77 11.07 3.28
C GLY A 165 -4.81 11.95 4.10
N ALA A 166 -3.51 11.73 3.98
CA ALA A 166 -2.50 12.60 4.59
C ALA A 166 -2.48 13.98 3.92
N ALA A 167 -2.69 14.07 2.61
CA ALA A 167 -2.68 15.32 1.83
C ALA A 167 -3.82 16.24 2.26
N LEU A 168 -4.98 15.66 2.56
CA LEU A 168 -6.11 16.40 3.13
C LEU A 168 -5.80 17.01 4.51
N VAL A 169 -4.98 16.34 5.32
CA VAL A 169 -4.56 16.87 6.63
C VAL A 169 -3.51 17.97 6.44
N LEU A 170 -2.55 17.77 5.53
CA LEU A 170 -1.55 18.79 5.19
C LEU A 170 -2.20 20.05 4.57
N GLY A 171 -3.20 19.88 3.72
CA GLY A 171 -3.94 20.97 3.08
C GLY A 171 -4.74 21.86 4.05
N ARG A 172 -4.94 21.43 5.30
CA ARG A 172 -5.50 22.28 6.37
C ARG A 172 -4.51 23.34 6.86
N ILE A 173 -3.23 23.23 6.46
CA ILE A 173 -2.15 24.13 6.84
C ILE A 173 -1.83 25.05 5.65
N PRO A 174 -1.66 26.37 5.88
CA PRO A 174 -1.23 27.28 4.81
C PRO A 174 0.09 26.82 4.17
N ALA A 175 0.19 26.92 2.84
CA ALA A 175 1.34 26.46 2.07
C ALA A 175 2.68 27.07 2.54
N ALA A 176 2.67 28.28 3.09
CA ALA A 176 3.84 28.94 3.67
C ALA A 176 4.49 28.15 4.81
N GLY A 177 3.75 27.30 5.52
CA GLY A 177 4.25 26.47 6.62
C GLY A 177 4.83 25.11 6.20
N TRP A 178 4.67 24.70 4.93
CA TRP A 178 5.04 23.34 4.50
C TRP A 178 6.55 23.08 4.53
N ALA A 179 7.37 24.07 4.15
CA ALA A 179 8.83 23.96 4.19
C ALA A 179 9.39 23.82 5.61
N GLU A 180 8.68 24.32 6.62
CA GLU A 180 9.04 24.13 8.03
C GLU A 180 8.62 22.73 8.52
N ILE A 181 7.46 22.26 8.09
CA ILE A 181 6.97 20.90 8.35
C ILE A 181 7.95 19.88 7.78
N GLU A 182 8.38 20.05 6.54
CA GLU A 182 9.38 19.20 5.89
C GLU A 182 10.68 19.12 6.72
N ARG A 183 11.29 20.27 7.03
CA ARG A 183 12.52 20.33 7.84
C ARG A 183 12.36 19.67 9.20
N SER A 184 11.20 19.84 9.83
CA SER A 184 10.93 19.23 11.13
C SER A 184 10.63 17.74 11.07
N TRP A 185 10.01 17.28 9.99
CA TRP A 185 9.78 15.86 9.72
C TRP A 185 11.10 15.15 9.50
N VAL A 186 11.98 15.68 8.65
CA VAL A 186 13.32 15.11 8.41
C VAL A 186 14.11 14.96 9.70
N LYS A 187 14.05 15.96 10.60
CA LYS A 187 14.69 15.90 11.92
C LYS A 187 14.06 14.87 12.87
N SER A 188 12.78 14.58 12.71
CA SER A 188 12.04 13.61 13.53
C SER A 188 12.11 12.19 12.97
N ALA A 189 12.44 12.05 11.69
CA ALA A 189 12.50 10.79 10.95
C ALA A 189 13.93 10.23 10.82
N ALA A 190 14.96 11.06 11.05
CA ALA A 190 16.36 10.67 11.25
C ALA A 190 16.58 10.08 12.65
#